data_AF-A0A9E0JAT4-F1
#
_entry.id   AF-A0A9E0JAT4-F1
#
_cell.length_a   1.000
_cell.length_b   1.000
_cell.length_c   1.000
_cell.angle_alpha   90.00
_cell.angle_beta   90.00
_cell.angle_gamma   90.00
#
_symmetry.space_group_name_H-M   'P 1'
#
loop_
_entity.id
_entity.type
_entity.pdbx_description
1 polymer ?
#
loop_
_entity_poly.entity_id
_entity_poly.type
_entity_poly.pdbx_seq_one_letter_code
_entity_poly.pdbx_strand_id
1 'polypeptide(L)'
;PGEGLEGFGANLDKLYALTKCEIQIGILKKLSGTTLSRHDTHYGMVYSDKPPYDILQNNLITFKEMQKMKRFARFWDMVYNSGNFKRTASLLWEEGKVYRGFYAFSEWLYHQTESTWQISLDRLAQLIFSYLCDVKRYDEQGIKTMLIEDVMSVRGRKMPSFLRENYVPREEQHEVNVKLNKRQLKHTSV
;
A
#
# COMPACT_ATOMS: atom_id res chain seq x y z
N PRO A 1 -1.48 -11.32 -22.70
CA PRO A 1 -0.16 -11.93 -22.96
C PRO A 1 0.64 -10.99 -23.87
N GLY A 2 1.88 -10.63 -23.52
CA GLY A 2 2.70 -9.72 -24.33
C GLY A 2 2.81 -8.28 -23.82
N GLU A 3 2.36 -7.99 -22.60
CA GLU A 3 2.63 -6.70 -21.95
C GLU A 3 3.96 -6.76 -21.20
N GLY A 4 4.86 -5.81 -21.50
CA GLY A 4 6.10 -5.59 -20.75
C GLY A 4 5.91 -4.65 -19.56
N LEU A 5 6.96 -4.44 -18.77
CA LEU A 5 6.92 -3.57 -17.58
C LEU A 5 6.52 -2.13 -17.89
N GLU A 6 6.99 -1.59 -19.03
CA GLU A 6 6.65 -0.23 -19.46
C GLU A 6 5.15 -0.07 -19.75
N GLY A 7 4.55 -1.06 -20.41
CA GLY A 7 3.11 -1.08 -20.68
C GLY A 7 2.28 -1.13 -19.39
N PHE A 8 2.71 -2.00 -18.47
CA PHE A 8 2.10 -2.09 -17.14
C PHE A 8 2.17 -0.74 -16.40
N GLY A 9 3.35 -0.09 -16.42
CA GLY A 9 3.55 1.18 -15.75
C GLY A 9 2.65 2.29 -16.29
N ALA A 10 2.59 2.42 -17.62
CA ALA A 10 1.70 3.38 -18.28
C ALA A 10 0.22 3.13 -17.97
N ASN A 11 -0.18 1.85 -17.92
CA ASN A 11 -1.55 1.48 -17.56
C ASN A 11 -1.87 1.78 -16.09
N LEU A 12 -0.93 1.58 -15.17
CA LEU A 12 -1.11 1.95 -13.77
C LEU A 12 -1.26 3.46 -13.60
N ASP A 13 -0.40 4.25 -14.26
CA ASP A 13 -0.46 5.71 -14.21
C ASP A 13 -1.82 6.23 -14.73
N LYS A 14 -2.29 5.66 -15.84
CA LYS A 14 -3.60 5.98 -16.43
C LYS A 14 -4.76 5.57 -15.52
N LEU A 15 -4.74 4.36 -14.96
CA LEU A 15 -5.81 3.85 -14.11
C LEU A 15 -5.93 4.67 -12.82
N TYR A 16 -4.79 5.00 -12.22
CA TYR A 16 -4.75 5.85 -11.02
C TYR A 16 -5.36 7.23 -11.27
N ALA A 17 -5.06 7.85 -12.42
CA ALA A 17 -5.62 9.14 -12.79
C ALA A 17 -7.15 9.12 -12.95
N LEU A 18 -7.73 7.97 -13.33
CA LEU A 18 -9.16 7.82 -13.58
C LEU A 18 -9.99 7.61 -12.31
N THR A 19 -9.53 6.76 -11.38
CA THR A 19 -10.41 6.30 -10.29
C THR A 19 -9.98 6.76 -8.91
N LYS A 20 -8.67 6.99 -8.65
CA LYS A 20 -8.09 7.22 -7.31
C LYS A 20 -8.59 6.25 -6.21
N CYS A 21 -9.20 5.13 -6.61
CA CYS A 21 -9.74 4.08 -5.76
C CYS A 21 -8.69 3.00 -5.54
N GLU A 22 -9.02 1.98 -4.74
CA GLU A 22 -8.19 0.78 -4.62
C GLU A 22 -7.90 0.17 -6.00
N ILE A 23 -6.63 -0.16 -6.23
CA ILE A 23 -6.16 -0.78 -7.47
C ILE A 23 -5.52 -2.10 -7.11
N GLN A 24 -6.16 -3.20 -7.51
CA GLN A 24 -5.60 -4.52 -7.28
C GLN A 24 -4.54 -4.85 -8.34
N ILE A 25 -3.32 -5.07 -7.88
CA ILE A 25 -2.20 -5.47 -8.73
C ILE A 25 -1.92 -6.94 -8.46
N GLY A 26 -2.01 -7.76 -9.51
CA GLY A 26 -1.81 -9.20 -9.41
C GLY A 26 -1.10 -9.74 -10.65
N ILE A 27 -0.26 -10.75 -10.45
CA ILE A 27 0.36 -11.50 -11.54
C ILE A 27 -0.56 -12.67 -11.89
N LEU A 28 -0.76 -12.89 -13.19
CA LEU A 28 -1.61 -13.96 -13.70
C LEU A 28 -1.09 -15.33 -13.24
N LYS A 29 -2.03 -16.20 -12.84
CA LYS A 29 -1.76 -17.59 -12.45
C LYS A 29 -2.18 -18.53 -13.56
N LYS A 30 -1.46 -19.64 -13.73
CA LYS A 30 -1.89 -20.70 -14.64
C LYS A 30 -2.99 -21.52 -13.99
N LEU A 31 -4.19 -21.44 -14.56
CA LEU A 31 -5.29 -22.31 -14.19
C LEU A 31 -5.32 -23.53 -15.13
N SER A 32 -5.34 -24.74 -14.56
CA SER A 32 -5.48 -25.99 -15.30
C SER A 32 -6.78 -26.00 -16.10
N GLY A 33 -6.70 -26.29 -17.40
CA GLY A 33 -7.87 -26.39 -18.29
C GLY A 33 -8.17 -25.14 -19.13
N THR A 34 -7.38 -24.07 -19.03
CA THR A 34 -7.58 -22.85 -19.84
C THR A 34 -6.86 -22.93 -21.19
N THR A 35 -7.46 -22.30 -22.22
CA THR A 35 -6.91 -22.19 -23.58
C THR A 35 -5.57 -21.45 -23.67
N LEU A 36 -5.16 -20.76 -22.60
CA LEU A 36 -3.86 -20.09 -22.50
C LEU A 36 -2.66 -21.04 -22.66
N SER A 37 -2.82 -22.33 -22.39
CA SER A 37 -1.77 -23.35 -22.61
C SER A 37 -1.20 -23.33 -24.03
N ARG A 38 -2.03 -22.99 -25.03
CA ARG A 38 -1.62 -22.91 -26.45
C ARG A 38 -0.62 -21.79 -26.74
N HIS A 39 -0.53 -20.81 -25.85
CA HIS A 39 0.33 -19.63 -25.99
C HIS A 39 1.60 -19.70 -25.12
N ASP A 40 1.74 -20.72 -24.27
CA ASP A 40 2.86 -20.83 -23.34
C ASP A 40 4.22 -20.89 -24.05
N THR A 41 4.34 -21.72 -25.08
CA THR A 41 5.56 -21.83 -25.89
C THR A 41 5.84 -20.56 -26.70
N HIS A 42 4.80 -19.93 -27.25
CA HIS A 42 4.95 -18.72 -28.06
C HIS A 42 5.46 -17.52 -27.25
N TYR A 43 5.02 -17.38 -26.00
CA TYR A 43 5.46 -16.29 -25.11
C TYR A 43 6.55 -16.71 -24.12
N GLY A 44 7.09 -17.93 -24.23
CA GLY A 44 8.15 -18.46 -23.36
C GLY A 44 7.77 -18.48 -21.88
N MET A 45 6.51 -18.77 -21.58
CA MET A 45 5.99 -18.74 -20.21
C MET A 45 6.59 -19.88 -19.37
N VAL A 46 7.29 -19.52 -18.31
CA VAL A 46 7.80 -20.46 -17.31
C VAL A 46 6.98 -20.31 -16.04
N TYR A 47 6.49 -21.42 -15.50
CA TYR A 47 5.63 -21.45 -14.31
C TYR A 47 6.31 -22.20 -13.17
N SER A 48 5.91 -21.88 -11.94
CA SER A 48 6.27 -22.65 -10.74
C SER A 48 5.75 -24.07 -10.87
N ASP A 49 6.55 -25.04 -10.43
CA ASP A 49 6.18 -26.46 -10.30
C ASP A 49 5.21 -26.70 -9.13
N LYS A 50 5.21 -25.79 -8.14
CA LYS A 50 4.34 -25.85 -6.97
C LYS A 50 3.10 -24.95 -7.13
N PRO A 51 1.92 -25.39 -6.65
CA PRO A 51 0.76 -24.53 -6.47
C PRO A 51 1.12 -23.27 -5.69
N PRO A 52 0.60 -22.08 -6.05
CA PRO A 52 -0.48 -21.82 -7.01
C PRO A 52 -0.05 -21.63 -8.49
N TYR A 53 1.07 -22.24 -8.92
CA TYR A 53 1.56 -22.24 -10.32
C TYR A 53 1.74 -20.84 -10.91
N ASP A 54 2.35 -19.95 -10.13
CA ASP A 54 2.64 -18.58 -10.56
C ASP A 54 3.57 -18.56 -11.78
N ILE A 55 3.42 -17.54 -12.62
CA ILE A 55 4.42 -17.22 -13.66
C ILE A 55 5.73 -16.82 -12.97
N LEU A 56 6.82 -17.45 -13.40
CA LEU A 56 8.19 -17.15 -12.99
C LEU A 56 8.86 -16.17 -13.96
N GLN A 57 8.66 -16.35 -15.27
CA GLN A 57 9.17 -15.46 -16.32
C GLN A 57 8.44 -15.67 -17.65
N ASN A 58 8.64 -14.76 -18.59
CA ASN A 58 8.25 -14.90 -19.98
C ASN A 58 9.26 -14.20 -20.90
N ASN A 59 9.03 -14.19 -22.21
CA ASN A 59 9.93 -13.58 -23.19
C ASN A 59 10.17 -12.07 -23.01
N LEU A 60 9.28 -11.36 -22.29
CA LEU A 60 9.34 -9.91 -22.09
C LEU A 60 9.75 -9.51 -20.67
N ILE A 61 9.59 -10.41 -19.70
CA ILE A 61 9.82 -10.14 -18.28
C ILE A 61 10.65 -11.29 -17.73
N THR A 62 11.89 -10.97 -17.38
CA THR A 62 12.83 -11.91 -16.78
C THR A 62 12.38 -12.36 -15.40
N PHE A 63 12.94 -13.47 -14.91
CA PHE A 63 12.67 -13.94 -13.55
C PHE A 63 12.91 -12.86 -12.49
N LYS A 64 14.01 -12.11 -12.61
CA LYS A 64 14.38 -11.06 -11.65
C LYS A 64 13.34 -9.94 -11.64
N GLU A 65 12.89 -9.50 -12.80
CA GLU A 65 11.85 -8.48 -12.94
C GLU A 65 10.51 -8.98 -12.42
N MET A 66 10.16 -10.24 -12.68
CA MET A 66 8.96 -10.85 -12.13
C MET A 66 8.97 -10.85 -10.59
N GLN A 67 10.11 -11.13 -9.97
CA GLN A 67 10.24 -11.02 -8.51
C GLN A 67 10.08 -9.57 -8.02
N LYS A 68 10.66 -8.59 -8.73
CA LYS A 68 10.46 -7.16 -8.40
C LYS A 68 8.98 -6.77 -8.49
N MET A 69 8.27 -7.24 -9.52
CA MET A 69 6.84 -7.02 -9.69
C MET A 69 6.00 -7.67 -8.58
N LYS A 70 6.36 -8.89 -8.15
CA LYS A 70 5.72 -9.52 -6.98
C LYS A 70 5.89 -8.68 -5.72
N ARG A 71 7.09 -8.12 -5.49
CA ARG A 71 7.33 -7.23 -4.35
C ARG A 71 6.55 -5.93 -4.46
N PHE A 72 6.58 -5.29 -5.62
CA PHE A 72 5.83 -4.09 -5.93
C PHE A 72 4.34 -4.25 -5.61
N ALA A 73 3.70 -5.31 -6.13
CA ALA A 73 2.27 -5.56 -5.92
C ALA A 73 1.92 -5.72 -4.42
N ARG A 74 2.83 -6.30 -3.64
CA ARG A 74 2.60 -6.55 -2.22
C ARG A 74 2.79 -5.31 -1.37
N PHE A 75 3.82 -4.51 -1.66
CA PHE A 75 3.96 -3.21 -1.01
C PHE A 75 2.85 -2.24 -1.42
N TRP A 76 2.38 -2.31 -2.67
CA TRP A 76 1.24 -1.54 -3.14
C TRP A 76 -0.01 -1.84 -2.29
N ASP A 77 -0.28 -3.11 -2.03
CA ASP A 77 -1.38 -3.52 -1.16
C ASP A 77 -1.23 -2.96 0.26
N MET A 78 -0.02 -3.09 0.83
CA MET A 78 0.27 -2.62 2.19
C MET A 78 0.19 -1.10 2.35
N VAL A 79 0.59 -0.32 1.35
CA VAL A 79 0.71 1.13 1.45
C VAL A 79 -0.49 1.85 0.87
N TYR A 80 -0.90 1.49 -0.36
CA TYR A 80 -1.97 2.16 -1.07
C TYR A 80 -3.34 1.55 -0.76
N ASN A 81 -3.53 0.25 -0.98
CA ASN A 81 -4.85 -0.37 -0.79
C ASN A 81 -5.25 -0.52 0.69
N SER A 82 -4.29 -0.58 1.61
CA SER A 82 -4.60 -0.73 3.04
C SER A 82 -5.38 0.44 3.65
N GLY A 83 -5.42 1.58 2.96
CA GLY A 83 -6.12 2.79 3.38
C GLY A 83 -5.52 3.50 4.59
N ASN A 84 -4.39 3.01 5.14
CA ASN A 84 -3.76 3.62 6.32
C ASN A 84 -2.94 4.87 5.99
N PHE A 85 -2.62 5.12 4.72
CA PHE A 85 -1.70 6.18 4.28
C PHE A 85 -2.26 6.97 3.08
N LYS A 86 -3.57 7.25 3.05
CA LYS A 86 -4.26 7.77 1.86
C LYS A 86 -3.63 9.03 1.27
N ARG A 87 -3.22 9.98 2.11
CA ARG A 87 -2.57 11.22 1.65
C ARG A 87 -1.07 11.06 1.56
N THR A 88 -0.47 10.34 2.51
CA THR A 88 0.98 10.14 2.55
C THR A 88 1.50 9.34 1.35
N ALA A 89 0.73 8.35 0.88
CA ALA A 89 1.09 7.54 -0.28
C ALA A 89 1.25 8.39 -1.55
N SER A 90 0.46 9.46 -1.75
CA SER A 90 0.57 10.29 -2.95
C SER A 90 1.89 11.06 -3.05
N LEU A 91 2.60 11.27 -1.93
CA LEU A 91 3.93 11.88 -1.94
C LEU A 91 5.04 10.94 -2.42
N LEU A 92 4.77 9.64 -2.56
CA LEU A 92 5.75 8.68 -3.05
C LEU A 92 6.07 8.89 -4.53
N TRP A 93 5.17 9.51 -5.28
CA TRP A 93 5.30 9.73 -6.72
C TRP A 93 4.99 11.17 -7.13
N GLU A 94 5.46 11.53 -8.33
CA GLU A 94 5.06 12.78 -8.99
C GLU A 94 3.77 12.55 -9.78
N GLU A 95 3.08 13.64 -10.13
CA GLU A 95 1.88 13.58 -10.96
C GLU A 95 2.17 12.87 -12.29
N GLY A 96 1.32 11.89 -12.63
CA GLY A 96 1.46 11.07 -13.83
C GLY A 96 2.62 10.07 -13.82
N LYS A 97 3.33 9.87 -12.69
CA LYS A 97 4.47 8.94 -12.58
C LYS A 97 4.32 7.97 -11.40
N VAL A 98 3.12 7.45 -11.19
CA VAL A 98 2.75 6.57 -10.07
C VAL A 98 3.61 5.31 -10.07
N TYR A 99 3.70 4.62 -11.20
CA TYR A 99 4.49 3.41 -11.33
C TYR A 99 5.95 3.67 -10.97
N ARG A 100 6.58 4.66 -11.61
CA ARG A 100 8.01 4.96 -11.41
C ARG A 100 8.31 5.37 -9.97
N GLY A 101 7.50 6.24 -9.38
CA GLY A 101 7.70 6.73 -8.02
C GLY A 101 7.50 5.62 -6.98
N PHE A 102 6.43 4.83 -7.12
CA PHE A 102 6.19 3.72 -6.22
C PHE A 102 7.18 2.57 -6.41
N TYR A 103 7.66 2.33 -7.63
CA TYR A 103 8.67 1.31 -7.90
C TYR A 103 10.01 1.65 -7.24
N ALA A 104 10.44 2.91 -7.31
CA ALA A 104 11.62 3.37 -6.59
C ALA A 104 11.48 3.19 -5.07
N PHE A 105 10.32 3.54 -4.51
CA PHE A 105 10.02 3.30 -3.10
C PHE A 105 10.03 1.81 -2.75
N SER A 106 9.41 0.96 -3.58
CA SER A 106 9.37 -0.50 -3.40
C SER A 106 10.76 -1.13 -3.35
N GLU A 107 11.66 -0.73 -4.24
CA GLU A 107 13.04 -1.23 -4.25
C GLU A 107 13.82 -0.73 -3.02
N TRP A 108 13.66 0.55 -2.65
CA TRP A 108 14.28 1.09 -1.43
C TRP A 108 13.76 0.37 -0.18
N LEU A 109 12.45 0.17 -0.07
CA LEU A 109 11.80 -0.48 1.06
C LEU A 109 12.33 -1.90 1.24
N TYR A 110 12.42 -2.67 0.14
CA TYR A 110 12.96 -4.02 0.18
C TYR A 110 14.43 -4.06 0.62
N HIS A 111 15.24 -3.08 0.21
CA HIS A 111 16.62 -2.96 0.66
C HIS A 111 16.72 -2.69 2.18
N GLN A 112 15.73 -2.03 2.78
CA GLN A 112 15.71 -1.77 4.23
C GLN A 112 15.18 -2.95 5.05
N THR A 113 14.31 -3.77 4.48
CA THR A 113 13.60 -4.82 5.22
C THR A 113 14.10 -6.22 4.93
N GLU A 114 14.72 -6.44 3.75
CA GLU A 114 15.06 -7.75 3.17
C GLU A 114 13.88 -8.75 3.13
N SER A 115 12.66 -8.23 3.38
CA SER A 115 11.45 -9.01 3.57
C SER A 115 10.25 -8.22 3.08
N THR A 116 9.30 -8.95 2.52
CA THR A 116 7.99 -8.43 2.11
C THR A 116 6.87 -8.80 3.09
N TRP A 117 7.19 -9.53 4.16
CA TRP A 117 6.24 -10.07 5.12
C TRP A 117 6.57 -9.54 6.53
N GLN A 118 5.60 -9.62 7.44
CA GLN A 118 5.78 -9.29 8.86
C GLN A 118 6.26 -7.86 9.15
N ILE A 119 6.04 -6.92 8.23
CA ILE A 119 6.26 -5.50 8.49
C ILE A 119 5.04 -4.97 9.23
N SER A 120 5.22 -4.61 10.50
CA SER A 120 4.14 -4.01 11.31
C SER A 120 3.74 -2.65 10.76
N LEU A 121 2.52 -2.20 11.06
CA LEU A 121 2.06 -0.86 10.64
C LEU A 121 2.98 0.25 11.17
N ASP A 122 3.43 0.13 12.42
CA ASP A 122 4.36 1.06 13.05
C ASP A 122 5.68 1.13 12.28
N ARG A 123 6.27 -0.03 11.95
CA ARG A 123 7.51 -0.10 11.17
C ARG A 123 7.33 0.42 9.75
N LEU A 124 6.20 0.11 9.11
CA LEU A 124 5.89 0.60 7.77
C LEU A 124 5.77 2.14 7.76
N ALA A 125 5.09 2.72 8.75
CA ALA A 125 5.00 4.17 8.90
C ALA A 125 6.38 4.82 9.10
N GLN A 126 7.27 4.23 9.90
CA GLN A 126 8.66 4.70 10.04
C GLN A 126 9.43 4.67 8.72
N LEU A 127 9.26 3.60 7.93
CA LEU A 127 9.96 3.43 6.66
C LEU A 127 9.45 4.43 5.61
N ILE A 128 8.14 4.67 5.56
CA ILE A 128 7.56 5.73 4.71
C ILE A 128 8.10 7.10 5.13
N PHE A 129 8.10 7.40 6.43
CA PHE A 129 8.66 8.65 6.97
C PHE A 129 10.11 8.85 6.53
N SER A 130 10.96 7.83 6.75
CA SER A 130 12.39 7.89 6.42
C SER A 130 12.60 8.07 4.91
N TYR A 131 11.85 7.35 4.06
CA TYR A 131 11.95 7.55 2.61
C TYR A 131 11.59 8.98 2.19
N LEU A 132 10.50 9.53 2.74
CA LEU A 132 10.04 10.87 2.39
C LEU A 132 11.02 11.95 2.87
N CYS A 133 11.66 11.79 4.03
CA CYS A 133 12.60 12.78 4.55
C CYS A 133 14.02 12.61 3.97
N ASP A 134 14.55 11.38 3.94
CA ASP A 134 15.94 11.14 3.59
C ASP A 134 16.16 11.09 2.06
N VAL A 135 15.22 10.48 1.34
CA VAL A 135 15.34 10.28 -0.11
C VAL A 135 14.64 11.40 -0.88
N LYS A 136 13.40 11.72 -0.49
CA LYS A 136 12.59 12.76 -1.16
C LYS A 136 12.79 14.17 -0.61
N ARG A 137 13.48 14.33 0.53
CA ARG A 137 13.83 15.64 1.14
C ARG A 137 12.61 16.49 1.52
N TYR A 138 11.50 15.85 1.91
CA TYR A 138 10.37 16.56 2.51
C TYR A 138 10.67 17.01 3.94
N ASP A 139 9.97 18.05 4.39
CA ASP A 139 10.03 18.55 5.78
C ASP A 139 9.49 17.50 6.76
N GLU A 140 10.27 17.21 7.80
CA GLU A 140 9.93 16.18 8.79
C GLU A 140 8.61 16.47 9.50
N GLN A 141 8.38 17.73 9.89
CA GLN A 141 7.21 18.11 10.67
C GLN A 141 5.94 17.91 9.85
N GLY A 142 5.95 18.36 8.59
CA GLY A 142 4.85 18.15 7.64
C GLY A 142 4.52 16.67 7.42
N ILE A 143 5.53 15.82 7.23
CA ILE A 143 5.30 14.37 7.04
C ILE A 143 4.78 13.72 8.32
N LYS A 144 5.30 14.08 9.50
CA LYS A 144 4.79 13.55 10.78
C LYS A 144 3.32 13.87 10.95
N THR A 145 2.92 15.14 10.77
CA THR A 145 1.51 15.55 10.88
C THR A 145 0.63 14.74 9.93
N MET A 146 1.02 14.60 8.66
CA MET A 146 0.21 13.89 7.68
C MET A 146 0.10 12.38 7.96
N LEU A 147 1.19 11.74 8.39
CA LEU A 147 1.18 10.33 8.81
C LEU A 147 0.27 10.09 10.01
N ILE A 148 0.31 10.98 11.01
CA ILE A 148 -0.56 10.87 12.19
C ILE A 148 -2.02 10.95 11.75
N GLU A 149 -2.37 11.99 11.01
CA GLU A 149 -3.76 12.19 10.60
C GLU A 149 -4.26 11.03 9.69
N ASP A 150 -3.42 10.49 8.79
CA ASP A 150 -3.78 9.34 7.97
C ASP A 150 -4.01 8.07 8.80
N VAL A 151 -3.07 7.71 9.68
CA VAL A 151 -3.17 6.48 10.48
C VAL A 151 -4.32 6.57 11.49
N MET A 152 -4.52 7.74 12.09
CA MET A 152 -5.56 7.97 13.09
C MET A 152 -6.96 8.14 12.48
N SER A 153 -7.07 8.43 11.18
CA SER A 153 -8.36 8.45 10.48
C SER A 153 -9.04 7.06 10.42
N VAL A 154 -8.26 5.98 10.60
CA VAL A 154 -8.76 4.60 10.60
C VAL A 154 -9.10 4.18 12.03
N ARG A 155 -10.38 3.88 12.29
CA ARG A 155 -10.87 3.47 13.62
C ARG A 155 -10.11 2.26 14.16
N GLY A 156 -9.74 2.32 15.44
CA GLY A 156 -9.07 1.21 16.15
C GLY A 156 -7.56 1.11 15.92
N ARG A 157 -6.95 2.03 15.15
CA ARG A 157 -5.49 2.10 15.03
C ARG A 157 -4.87 2.72 16.27
N LYS A 158 -3.67 2.22 16.61
CA LYS A 158 -2.83 2.81 17.64
C LYS A 158 -1.88 3.78 16.98
N MET A 159 -1.64 4.92 17.62
CA MET A 159 -0.66 5.88 17.15
C MET A 159 0.75 5.24 17.12
N PRO A 160 1.46 5.32 15.98
CA PRO A 160 2.82 4.84 15.89
C PRO A 160 3.71 5.47 16.96
N SER A 161 4.55 4.64 17.57
CA SER A 161 5.40 4.98 18.71
C SER A 161 6.33 6.16 18.40
N PHE A 162 6.97 6.16 17.23
CA PHE A 162 7.89 7.22 16.79
C PHE A 162 7.21 8.57 16.51
N LEU A 163 5.89 8.60 16.39
CA LEU A 163 5.10 9.83 16.17
C LEU A 163 4.61 10.45 17.50
N ARG A 164 4.93 9.85 18.65
CA ARG A 164 4.47 10.32 19.97
C ARG A 164 5.23 11.52 20.51
N GLU A 165 6.49 11.68 20.13
CA GLU A 165 7.27 12.84 20.55
C GLU A 165 6.67 14.11 19.91
N ASN A 166 6.18 15.02 20.76
CA ASN A 166 5.59 16.32 20.39
C ASN A 166 4.18 16.30 19.75
N TYR A 167 3.42 15.21 19.86
CA TYR A 167 2.01 15.21 19.43
C TYR A 167 1.09 15.80 20.51
N VAL A 168 0.44 16.93 20.19
CA VAL A 168 -0.69 17.46 20.96
C VAL A 168 -1.98 17.00 20.26
N PRO A 169 -2.78 16.10 20.86
CA PRO A 169 -4.08 15.74 20.29
C PRO A 169 -4.91 17.01 20.10
N ARG A 170 -5.52 17.19 18.92
CA ARG A 170 -6.68 18.08 18.84
C ARG A 170 -7.77 17.43 19.67
N GLU A 171 -8.18 18.07 20.76
CA GLU A 171 -9.36 17.66 21.51
C GLU A 171 -10.52 17.60 20.51
N GLU A 172 -11.02 16.38 20.27
CA GLU A 172 -12.30 16.21 19.60
C GLU A 172 -13.33 16.91 20.49
N GLN A 173 -13.98 17.94 19.95
CA GLN A 173 -15.19 18.53 20.53
C GLN A 173 -16.26 17.45 20.51
N HIS A 174 -16.22 16.55 21.49
CA HIS A 174 -17.32 15.69 21.82
C HIS A 174 -18.42 16.61 22.36
N GLU A 175 -19.41 16.92 21.52
CA GLU A 175 -20.73 17.25 22.05
C GLU A 175 -21.16 16.06 22.90
N VAL A 176 -21.04 16.23 24.22
CA VAL A 176 -21.51 15.26 25.20
C VAL A 176 -23.03 15.28 25.13
N ASN A 177 -23.60 14.51 24.23
CA ASN A 177 -25.03 14.23 24.23
C ASN A 177 -25.29 13.25 25.38
N VAL A 178 -25.44 13.80 26.60
CA VAL A 178 -25.87 13.05 27.79
C VAL A 178 -27.30 12.57 27.55
N LYS A 179 -27.47 11.48 26.79
CA LYS A 179 -28.70 10.70 26.82
C LYS A 179 -28.76 9.99 28.16
N LEU A 180 -29.40 10.65 29.13
CA LEU A 180 -29.77 10.07 30.41
C LEU A 180 -30.43 8.70 30.19
N ASN A 181 -29.89 7.69 30.86
CA ASN A 181 -30.37 6.31 30.75
C ASN A 181 -31.73 6.22 31.45
N LYS A 182 -32.79 5.75 30.76
CA LYS A 182 -34.18 5.69 31.27
C LYS A 182 -34.36 4.93 32.60
N ARG A 183 -33.35 4.17 33.04
CA ARG A 183 -33.34 3.48 34.35
C ARG A 183 -33.02 4.38 35.54
N GLN A 184 -32.38 5.54 35.35
CA GLN A 184 -32.05 6.47 36.45
C GLN A 184 -33.17 7.47 36.76
N LEU A 185 -34.16 7.62 35.87
CA LEU A 185 -35.33 8.50 36.08
C LEU A 185 -36.41 7.92 37.01
N LYS A 186 -36.28 6.66 37.47
CA LYS A 186 -37.27 6.01 38.35
C LYS A 186 -36.99 6.11 39.85
N HIS A 187 -35.87 6.70 40.27
CA HIS A 187 -35.54 6.89 41.70
C HIS A 187 -35.50 8.35 42.15
N THR A 188 -35.97 9.30 41.32
CA THR A 188 -35.93 10.75 41.64
C THR A 188 -37.31 11.41 41.60
N SER A 189 -38.37 10.65 41.84
CA SER A 189 -39.70 11.20 42.10
C SER A 189 -40.16 10.67 43.46
N VAL A 190 -39.82 11.42 44.50
CA VAL A 190 -40.57 11.51 45.76
C VAL A 190 -41.75 12.44 45.51
#